data_AF-A0A2N2DM42-F1
#
_entry.id   AF-A0A2N2DM42-F1
#
_cell.length_a   1.000
_cell.length_b   1.000
_cell.length_c   1.000
_cell.angle_alpha   90.00
_cell.angle_beta   90.00
_cell.angle_gamma   90.00
#
_symmetry.space_group_name_H-M   'P 1'
#
loop_
_entity.id
_entity.type
_entity.pdbx_description
1 polymer ?
#
loop_
_entity_poly.entity_id
_entity_poly.type
_entity_poly.pdbx_seq_one_letter_code
_entity_poly.pdbx_strand_id
1 'polypeptide(L)'
;EAFRELHLSIIHALDPPPSYPNYYRFYGYENDGGYLRALSKKSGDNLKNLPSYGMVKDSCVELISLYGDLQVYKHLDLKIREEKLVEWFKQYQTSYPDIYWWEFAAASGSTLGVFMLLAASGNMNFHREEPGQIVRAYFPWICGLHILLDYFIDQQEDKVHKDLNFVSYYSNPEECLKRLKFFLEKSLEEVNCLPRSEFHLLIVKGLLAMYLSDSKVERQGLSYMAWDLINQAGPDVHGMYRFCKLLRRMKVL
;
A
#
# COMPACT_ATOMS: atom_id res chain seq x y z
N GLU A 1 5.57 -6.86 -20.55
CA GLU A 1 4.43 -6.33 -21.32
C GLU A 1 3.09 -6.84 -20.81
N ALA A 2 2.90 -8.17 -20.73
CA ALA A 2 1.67 -8.79 -20.20
C ALA A 2 1.19 -8.21 -18.86
N PHE A 3 2.04 -8.18 -17.82
CA PHE A 3 1.68 -7.59 -16.52
C PHE A 3 1.24 -6.13 -16.61
N ARG A 4 1.88 -5.32 -17.47
CA ARG A 4 1.56 -3.90 -17.63
C ARG A 4 0.17 -3.72 -18.23
N GLU A 5 -0.20 -4.57 -19.18
CA GLU A 5 -1.52 -4.54 -19.81
C GLU A 5 -2.65 -4.86 -18.83
N LEU A 6 -2.47 -5.84 -17.94
CA LEU A 6 -3.46 -6.11 -16.90
C LEU A 6 -3.63 -4.94 -15.94
N HIS A 7 -2.53 -4.31 -15.50
CA HIS A 7 -2.60 -3.18 -14.57
C HIS A 7 -3.19 -1.91 -15.21
N LEU A 8 -3.12 -1.79 -16.54
CA LEU A 8 -3.82 -0.73 -17.27
C LEU A 8 -5.35 -0.77 -17.02
N SER A 9 -5.92 -1.93 -16.68
CA SER A 9 -7.33 -2.03 -16.31
C SER A 9 -7.71 -1.20 -15.07
N ILE A 10 -6.78 -1.02 -14.13
CA ILE A 10 -6.99 -0.20 -12.92
C ILE A 10 -6.90 1.28 -13.30
N ILE A 11 -5.95 1.66 -14.15
CA ILE A 11 -5.85 3.02 -14.69
C ILE A 11 -7.14 3.38 -15.45
N HIS A 12 -7.66 2.50 -16.29
CA HIS A 12 -8.92 2.72 -17.00
C HIS A 12 -10.17 2.65 -16.10
N ALA A 13 -10.05 2.17 -14.86
CA ALA A 13 -11.09 2.33 -13.86
C ALA A 13 -11.11 3.77 -13.31
N LEU A 14 -9.95 4.41 -13.21
CA LEU A 14 -9.80 5.79 -12.76
C LEU A 14 -10.04 6.81 -13.89
N ASP A 15 -9.50 6.54 -15.08
CA ASP A 15 -9.60 7.42 -16.25
C ASP A 15 -10.11 6.61 -17.46
N PRO A 16 -11.44 6.46 -17.59
CA PRO A 16 -12.03 5.62 -18.63
C PRO A 16 -11.63 6.04 -20.05
N PRO A 17 -11.11 5.13 -20.88
CA PRO A 17 -10.77 5.43 -22.27
C PRO A 17 -12.02 5.44 -23.16
N PRO A 18 -11.95 5.98 -24.40
CA PRO A 18 -13.04 5.91 -25.38
C PRO A 18 -13.44 4.47 -25.73
N SER A 19 -12.47 3.55 -25.69
CA SER A 19 -12.66 2.12 -25.92
C SER A 19 -11.70 1.30 -25.07
N TYR A 20 -12.22 0.25 -24.44
CA TYR A 20 -11.42 -0.64 -23.58
C TYR A 20 -10.63 -1.64 -24.43
N PRO A 21 -9.29 -1.72 -24.27
CA PRO A 21 -8.48 -2.68 -25.02
C PRO A 21 -8.75 -4.13 -24.56
N ASN A 22 -8.13 -5.10 -25.25
CA ASN A 22 -8.01 -6.46 -24.74
C ASN A 22 -6.84 -6.49 -23.74
N TYR A 23 -7.16 -6.46 -22.45
CA TYR A 23 -6.15 -6.51 -21.37
C TYR A 23 -5.32 -7.81 -21.36
N TYR A 24 -5.83 -8.85 -22.00
CA TYR A 24 -5.19 -10.15 -22.08
C TYR A 24 -4.40 -10.38 -23.37
N ARG A 25 -4.22 -9.36 -24.23
CA ARG A 25 -3.59 -9.51 -25.58
C ARG A 25 -2.18 -10.14 -25.59
N PHE A 26 -1.51 -10.21 -24.45
CA PHE A 26 -0.20 -10.82 -24.27
C PHE A 26 -0.22 -12.08 -23.39
N TYR A 27 -1.40 -12.62 -23.09
CA TYR A 27 -1.61 -13.84 -22.32
C TYR A 27 -2.15 -14.96 -23.21
N GLY A 28 -1.82 -16.21 -22.88
CA GLY A 28 -2.39 -17.39 -23.56
C GLY A 28 -3.86 -17.67 -23.23
N TYR A 29 -4.42 -16.97 -22.24
CA TYR A 29 -5.81 -17.11 -21.79
C TYR A 29 -6.48 -15.74 -21.77
N GLU A 30 -7.50 -15.55 -22.61
CA GLU A 30 -8.13 -14.23 -22.82
C GLU A 30 -9.63 -14.18 -22.50
N ASN A 31 -10.30 -15.34 -22.47
CA ASN A 31 -11.75 -15.39 -22.30
C ASN A 31 -12.14 -15.37 -20.82
N ASP A 32 -12.22 -14.16 -20.26
CA ASP A 32 -12.70 -13.91 -18.88
C ASP A 32 -14.23 -13.66 -18.81
N GLY A 33 -14.97 -13.86 -19.92
CA GLY A 33 -16.39 -13.53 -19.99
C GLY A 33 -16.71 -12.03 -19.91
N GLY A 34 -15.73 -11.15 -20.13
CA GLY A 34 -15.85 -9.70 -20.02
C GLY A 34 -15.71 -9.16 -18.59
N TYR A 35 -15.29 -10.01 -17.65
CA TYR A 35 -15.22 -9.70 -16.21
C TYR A 35 -14.36 -8.47 -15.90
N LEU A 36 -13.10 -8.45 -16.34
CA LEU A 36 -12.16 -7.37 -16.04
C LEU A 36 -12.61 -6.05 -16.66
N ARG A 37 -13.12 -6.09 -17.89
CA ARG A 37 -13.71 -4.90 -18.54
C ARG A 37 -14.93 -4.38 -17.77
N ALA A 38 -15.80 -5.28 -17.32
CA ALA A 38 -16.97 -4.92 -16.52
C ALA A 38 -16.58 -4.27 -15.19
N LEU A 39 -15.54 -4.79 -14.51
CA LEU A 39 -14.99 -4.19 -13.30
C LEU A 39 -14.46 -2.77 -13.56
N SER A 40 -13.57 -2.59 -14.55
CA SER A 40 -13.02 -1.27 -14.86
C SER A 40 -14.13 -0.26 -15.18
N LYS A 41 -15.10 -0.67 -16.02
CA LYS A 41 -16.22 0.18 -16.41
C LYS A 41 -17.10 0.54 -15.20
N LYS A 42 -17.47 -0.45 -14.39
CA LYS A 42 -18.38 -0.23 -13.24
C LYS A 42 -17.73 0.66 -12.19
N SER A 43 -16.43 0.48 -11.94
CA SER A 43 -15.65 1.36 -11.08
C SER A 43 -15.64 2.79 -11.61
N GLY A 44 -15.24 3.01 -12.88
CA GLY A 44 -15.22 4.34 -13.48
C GLY A 44 -16.58 5.03 -13.51
N ASP A 45 -17.66 4.29 -13.74
CA ASP A 45 -19.03 4.83 -13.70
C ASP A 45 -19.44 5.25 -12.28
N ASN A 46 -18.99 4.54 -11.24
CA ASN A 46 -19.24 4.94 -9.85
C ASN A 46 -18.43 6.17 -9.45
N LEU A 47 -17.17 6.29 -9.90
CA LEU A 47 -16.30 7.42 -9.57
C LEU A 47 -16.83 8.76 -10.11
N LYS A 48 -17.54 8.75 -11.25
CA LYS A 48 -18.22 9.94 -11.79
C LYS A 48 -19.26 10.55 -10.84
N ASN A 49 -19.75 9.78 -9.87
CA ASN A 49 -20.73 10.25 -8.90
C ASN A 49 -20.09 10.91 -7.67
N LEU A 50 -18.76 10.88 -7.54
CA LEU A 50 -18.05 11.53 -6.45
C LEU A 50 -17.90 13.04 -6.77
N PRO A 51 -18.42 13.95 -5.94
CA PRO A 51 -18.52 15.37 -6.27
C PRO A 51 -17.20 16.04 -6.66
N SER A 52 -16.10 15.62 -6.03
CA SER A 52 -14.78 16.23 -6.19
C SER A 52 -13.78 15.29 -6.87
N TYR A 53 -14.24 14.27 -7.60
CA TYR A 53 -13.36 13.27 -8.22
C TYR A 53 -12.29 13.88 -9.13
N GLY A 54 -12.69 14.89 -9.92
CA GLY A 54 -11.78 15.57 -10.84
C GLY A 54 -10.57 16.20 -10.14
N MET A 55 -10.66 16.48 -8.84
CA MET A 55 -9.56 17.05 -8.05
C MET A 55 -8.54 16.01 -7.58
N VAL A 56 -8.93 14.73 -7.50
CA VAL A 56 -8.06 13.65 -7.02
C VAL A 56 -7.61 12.69 -8.13
N LYS A 57 -8.21 12.78 -9.32
CA LYS A 57 -7.99 11.85 -10.43
C LYS A 57 -6.51 11.65 -10.72
N ASP A 58 -5.77 12.74 -10.91
CA ASP A 58 -4.37 12.68 -11.34
C ASP A 58 -3.50 12.06 -10.23
N SER A 59 -3.73 12.40 -8.97
CA SER A 59 -3.05 11.77 -7.82
C SER A 59 -3.39 10.28 -7.68
N CYS A 60 -4.63 9.87 -7.97
CA CYS A 60 -5.00 8.45 -7.98
C CYS A 60 -4.27 7.69 -9.10
N VAL A 61 -4.22 8.29 -10.30
CA VAL A 61 -3.53 7.73 -11.46
C VAL A 61 -2.03 7.61 -11.20
N GLU A 62 -1.41 8.60 -10.55
CA GLU A 62 0.00 8.56 -10.15
C GLU A 62 0.28 7.39 -9.20
N LEU A 63 -0.47 7.27 -8.11
CA LEU A 63 -0.29 6.20 -7.13
C LEU A 63 -0.55 4.80 -7.74
N ILE A 64 -1.58 4.64 -8.57
CA ILE A 64 -1.83 3.38 -9.28
C ILE A 64 -0.75 3.09 -10.33
N SER A 65 -0.15 4.10 -10.93
CA SER A 65 0.98 3.90 -11.86
C SER A 65 2.19 3.33 -11.13
N LEU A 66 2.52 3.87 -9.94
CA LEU A 66 3.57 3.33 -9.07
C LEU A 66 3.26 1.88 -8.64
N TYR A 67 2.01 1.61 -8.26
CA TYR A 67 1.55 0.26 -7.95
C TYR A 67 1.73 -0.67 -9.16
N GLY A 68 1.27 -0.27 -10.34
CA GLY A 68 1.39 -1.05 -11.56
C GLY A 68 2.85 -1.35 -11.91
N ASP A 69 3.75 -0.36 -11.81
CA ASP A 69 5.17 -0.54 -12.04
C ASP A 69 5.79 -1.54 -11.06
N LEU A 70 5.48 -1.43 -9.76
CA LEU A 70 5.89 -2.43 -8.77
C LEU A 70 5.42 -3.84 -9.16
N GLN A 71 4.14 -4.00 -9.53
CA GLN A 71 3.60 -5.31 -9.88
C GLN A 71 4.25 -5.87 -11.14
N VAL A 72 4.63 -5.03 -12.10
CA VAL A 72 5.43 -5.46 -13.26
C VAL A 72 6.80 -5.94 -12.81
N TYR A 73 7.54 -5.12 -12.06
CA TYR A 73 8.95 -5.42 -11.73
C TYR A 73 9.09 -6.56 -10.73
N LYS A 74 8.23 -6.66 -9.70
CA LYS A 74 8.26 -7.73 -8.69
C LYS A 74 8.05 -9.12 -9.29
N HIS A 75 7.29 -9.22 -10.38
CA HIS A 75 6.96 -10.48 -11.06
C HIS A 75 7.85 -10.80 -12.27
N LEU A 76 8.90 -10.01 -12.52
CA LEU A 76 9.94 -10.41 -13.46
C LEU A 76 10.75 -11.60 -12.93
N ASP A 77 11.53 -12.22 -13.82
CA ASP A 77 12.45 -13.30 -13.45
C ASP A 77 13.36 -12.90 -12.29
N LEU A 78 13.60 -13.84 -11.37
CA LEU A 78 14.40 -13.64 -10.16
C LEU A 78 15.78 -13.01 -10.45
N LYS A 79 16.36 -13.29 -11.62
CA LYS A 79 17.68 -12.80 -12.02
C LYS A 79 17.71 -11.31 -12.36
N ILE A 80 16.57 -10.71 -12.71
CA ILE A 80 16.52 -9.32 -13.21
C ILE A 80 15.60 -8.40 -12.39
N ARG A 81 14.69 -8.96 -11.59
CA ARG A 81 13.67 -8.18 -10.88
C ARG A 81 14.26 -7.13 -9.93
N GLU A 82 15.33 -7.49 -9.20
CA GLU A 82 15.96 -6.60 -8.22
C GLU A 82 16.66 -5.43 -8.91
N GLU A 83 17.48 -5.72 -9.93
CA GLU A 83 18.13 -4.69 -10.74
C GLU A 83 17.12 -3.69 -11.31
N LYS A 84 15.98 -4.19 -11.80
CA LYS A 84 14.90 -3.34 -12.34
C LYS A 84 14.22 -2.49 -11.27
N LEU A 85 13.99 -3.01 -10.07
CA LEU A 85 13.43 -2.23 -8.95
C LEU A 85 14.40 -1.12 -8.50
N VAL A 86 15.70 -1.43 -8.43
CA VAL A 86 16.75 -0.45 -8.09
C VAL A 86 16.84 0.63 -9.17
N GLU A 87 16.85 0.24 -10.46
CA GLU A 87 16.87 1.17 -11.59
C GLU A 87 15.64 2.08 -11.61
N TRP A 88 14.46 1.52 -11.35
CA TRP A 88 13.21 2.28 -11.23
C TRP A 88 13.28 3.31 -10.09
N PHE A 89 13.78 2.92 -8.91
CA PHE A 89 13.89 3.84 -7.78
C PHE A 89 14.84 5.03 -8.04
N LYS A 90 15.87 4.88 -8.87
CA LYS A 90 16.78 6.00 -9.22
C LYS A 90 16.05 7.22 -9.80
N GLN A 91 14.89 7.01 -10.44
CA GLN A 91 14.06 8.08 -10.98
C GLN A 91 13.36 8.90 -9.88
N TYR A 92 13.18 8.31 -8.70
CA TYR A 92 12.47 8.89 -7.55
C TYR A 92 13.39 9.21 -6.37
N GLN A 93 14.65 8.79 -6.41
CA GLN A 93 15.60 8.92 -5.30
C GLN A 93 15.78 10.37 -4.83
N THR A 94 15.74 11.35 -5.75
CA THR A 94 15.82 12.78 -5.38
C THR A 94 14.58 13.26 -4.63
N SER A 95 13.40 12.72 -4.95
CA SER A 95 12.14 13.05 -4.29
C SER A 95 11.95 12.34 -2.95
N TYR A 96 12.60 11.19 -2.76
CA TYR A 96 12.53 10.39 -1.53
C TYR A 96 13.94 10.01 -1.03
N PRO A 97 14.74 10.99 -0.57
CA PRO A 97 16.14 10.76 -0.21
C PRO A 97 16.31 9.93 1.08
N ASP A 98 15.29 9.88 1.93
CA ASP A 98 15.36 9.31 3.28
C ASP A 98 14.91 7.84 3.37
N ILE A 99 14.57 7.22 2.23
CA ILE A 99 14.09 5.83 2.18
C ILE A 99 14.93 4.99 1.21
N TYR A 100 15.02 3.69 1.50
CA TYR A 100 15.68 2.74 0.63
C TYR A 100 14.79 2.34 -0.55
N TRP A 101 15.40 1.79 -1.60
CA TRP A 101 14.65 1.37 -2.80
C TRP A 101 13.58 0.30 -2.49
N TRP A 102 13.84 -0.61 -1.55
CA TRP A 102 12.88 -1.64 -1.14
C TRP A 102 11.75 -1.06 -0.28
N GLU A 103 12.00 0.03 0.44
CA GLU A 103 10.97 0.74 1.20
C GLU A 103 10.05 1.56 0.29
N PHE A 104 10.63 2.20 -0.74
CA PHE A 104 9.85 2.82 -1.81
C PHE A 104 9.00 1.77 -2.54
N ALA A 105 9.61 0.64 -2.92
CA ALA A 105 8.89 -0.46 -3.54
C ALA A 105 7.77 -1.01 -2.64
N ALA A 106 8.01 -1.15 -1.34
CA ALA A 106 6.96 -1.51 -0.38
C ALA A 106 5.83 -0.46 -0.37
N ALA A 107 6.15 0.83 -0.26
CA ALA A 107 5.15 1.90 -0.27
C ALA A 107 4.28 1.89 -1.53
N SER A 108 4.87 1.63 -2.70
CA SER A 108 4.12 1.54 -3.95
C SER A 108 3.15 0.35 -4.02
N GLY A 109 3.28 -0.63 -3.13
CA GLY A 109 2.42 -1.81 -3.08
C GLY A 109 1.08 -1.57 -2.39
N SER A 110 0.88 -0.41 -1.76
CA SER A 110 -0.35 -0.10 -1.02
C SER A 110 -1.39 0.61 -1.89
N THR A 111 -2.66 0.27 -1.69
CA THR A 111 -3.81 0.96 -2.29
C THR A 111 -4.47 1.99 -1.37
N LEU A 112 -3.99 2.11 -0.11
CA LEU A 112 -4.63 2.97 0.90
C LEU A 112 -4.67 4.45 0.51
N GLY A 113 -3.61 4.97 -0.12
CA GLY A 113 -3.59 6.36 -0.59
C GLY A 113 -4.68 6.64 -1.61
N VAL A 114 -4.89 5.71 -2.55
CA VAL A 114 -5.95 5.81 -3.56
C VAL A 114 -7.33 5.74 -2.90
N PHE A 115 -7.57 4.77 -2.02
CA PHE A 115 -8.84 4.68 -1.31
C PHE A 115 -9.13 5.93 -0.48
N MET A 116 -8.09 6.52 0.13
CA MET A 116 -8.29 7.74 0.90
C MET A 116 -8.64 8.94 0.02
N LEU A 117 -7.94 9.13 -1.09
CA LEU A 117 -8.25 10.17 -2.07
C LEU A 117 -9.69 10.03 -2.60
N LEU A 118 -10.10 8.81 -2.96
CA LEU A 118 -11.45 8.53 -3.43
C LEU A 118 -12.50 8.85 -2.36
N ALA A 119 -12.30 8.39 -1.13
CA ALA A 119 -13.23 8.68 -0.03
C ALA A 119 -13.30 10.18 0.29
N ALA A 120 -12.18 10.90 0.27
CA ALA A 120 -12.14 12.34 0.49
C ALA A 120 -12.86 13.12 -0.62
N SER A 121 -12.78 12.65 -1.87
CA SER A 121 -13.47 13.25 -3.01
C SER A 121 -15.00 13.13 -2.97
N GLY A 122 -15.54 12.35 -2.03
CA GLY A 122 -16.97 12.34 -1.69
C GLY A 122 -17.46 13.65 -1.04
N ASN A 123 -16.56 14.51 -0.56
CA ASN A 123 -16.88 15.80 0.04
C ASN A 123 -17.02 16.90 -1.04
N MET A 124 -18.13 17.65 -1.03
CA MET A 124 -18.34 18.79 -1.96
C MET A 124 -17.47 20.01 -1.63
N ASN A 125 -17.04 20.15 -0.37
CA ASN A 125 -16.20 21.27 0.09
C ASN A 125 -14.71 20.89 0.10
N PHE A 126 -14.29 20.06 -0.85
CA PHE A 126 -12.91 19.56 -0.92
C PHE A 126 -12.00 20.67 -1.48
N HIS A 127 -10.99 21.06 -0.71
CA HIS A 127 -10.08 22.15 -1.08
C HIS A 127 -8.98 21.67 -2.04
N ARG A 128 -8.44 22.59 -2.84
CA ARG A 128 -7.48 22.27 -3.91
C ARG A 128 -6.16 21.71 -3.37
N GLU A 129 -5.80 22.04 -2.14
CA GLU A 129 -4.56 21.61 -1.49
C GLU A 129 -4.67 20.23 -0.83
N GLU A 130 -5.89 19.77 -0.51
CA GLU A 130 -6.14 18.52 0.22
C GLU A 130 -5.61 17.26 -0.49
N PRO A 131 -5.75 17.07 -1.83
CA PRO A 131 -5.17 15.90 -2.50
C PRO A 131 -3.67 15.77 -2.23
N GLY A 132 -2.92 16.87 -2.33
CA GLY A 132 -1.47 16.88 -2.12
C GLY A 132 -1.09 16.63 -0.66
N GLN A 133 -1.91 17.09 0.29
CA GLN A 133 -1.73 16.77 1.71
C GLN A 133 -1.96 15.27 1.98
N ILE A 134 -3.03 14.69 1.42
CA ILE A 134 -3.32 13.26 1.54
C ILE A 134 -2.19 12.44 0.92
N VAL A 135 -1.74 12.78 -0.29
CA VAL A 135 -0.64 12.07 -0.98
C VAL A 135 0.62 12.10 -0.12
N ARG A 136 1.03 13.26 0.41
CA ARG A 136 2.22 13.40 1.25
C ARG A 136 2.18 12.53 2.51
N ALA A 137 1.02 12.48 3.17
CA ALA A 137 0.85 11.67 4.37
C ALA A 137 0.80 10.17 4.07
N TYR A 138 0.05 9.79 3.03
CA TYR A 138 -0.14 8.38 2.71
C TYR A 138 1.07 7.78 1.98
N PHE A 139 1.68 8.51 1.06
CA PHE A 139 2.81 8.04 0.27
C PHE A 139 4.05 8.94 0.50
N PRO A 140 5.17 8.38 1.00
CA PRO A 140 5.45 6.95 1.14
C PRO A 140 5.08 6.37 2.51
N TRP A 141 4.70 7.19 3.50
CA TRP A 141 4.76 6.80 4.91
C TRP A 141 3.74 5.75 5.34
N ILE A 142 2.44 6.05 5.26
CA ILE A 142 1.40 5.09 5.70
C ILE A 142 1.37 3.87 4.77
N CYS A 143 1.57 4.09 3.47
CA CYS A 143 1.62 3.04 2.47
C CYS A 143 2.83 2.12 2.67
N GLY A 144 4.00 2.68 2.98
CA GLY A 144 5.19 1.91 3.31
C GLY A 144 5.02 1.14 4.61
N LEU A 145 4.50 1.78 5.67
CA LEU A 145 4.21 1.10 6.93
C LEU A 145 3.26 -0.08 6.73
N HIS A 146 2.19 0.11 5.96
CA HIS A 146 1.21 -0.94 5.65
C HIS A 146 1.89 -2.17 5.05
N ILE A 147 2.64 -1.99 3.97
CA ILE A 147 3.22 -3.11 3.22
C ILE A 147 4.46 -3.69 3.91
N LEU A 148 5.25 -2.88 4.62
CA LEU A 148 6.34 -3.38 5.44
C LEU A 148 5.84 -4.24 6.61
N LEU A 149 4.70 -3.91 7.22
CA LEU A 149 4.07 -4.76 8.24
C LEU A 149 3.58 -6.10 7.67
N ASP A 150 3.04 -6.11 6.44
CA ASP A 150 2.64 -7.32 5.72
C ASP A 150 3.85 -8.26 5.50
N TYR A 151 4.92 -7.76 4.86
CA TYR A 151 6.15 -8.53 4.70
C TYR A 151 6.82 -8.91 6.02
N PHE A 152 6.68 -8.09 7.06
CA PHE A 152 7.22 -8.38 8.39
C PHE A 152 6.59 -9.64 9.00
N ILE A 153 5.28 -9.85 8.81
CA ILE A 153 4.59 -11.04 9.33
C ILE A 153 4.72 -12.25 8.41
N ASP A 154 5.02 -12.06 7.13
CA ASP A 154 5.06 -13.13 6.12
C ASP A 154 6.46 -13.69 5.81
N GLN A 155 7.48 -13.28 6.57
CA GLN A 155 8.88 -13.69 6.35
C GLN A 155 9.10 -15.20 6.15
N GLN A 156 8.53 -16.04 7.01
CA GLN A 156 8.68 -17.49 6.90
C GLN A 156 7.95 -18.06 5.68
N GLU A 157 6.78 -17.52 5.34
CA GLU A 157 5.98 -17.95 4.19
C GLU A 157 6.71 -17.59 2.89
N ASP A 158 7.13 -16.34 2.75
CA ASP A 158 7.88 -15.87 1.58
C ASP A 158 9.18 -16.64 1.39
N LYS A 159 9.89 -16.98 2.48
CA LYS A 159 11.10 -17.80 2.43
C LYS A 159 10.83 -19.21 1.89
N VAL A 160 9.70 -19.82 2.26
CA VAL A 160 9.28 -21.14 1.78
C VAL A 160 8.90 -21.09 0.31
N HIS A 161 8.18 -20.04 -0.11
CA HIS A 161 7.72 -19.87 -1.50
C HIS A 161 8.78 -19.25 -2.43
N LYS A 162 9.91 -18.78 -1.88
CA LYS A 162 10.97 -18.03 -2.58
C LYS A 162 10.46 -16.72 -3.18
N ASP A 163 9.46 -16.14 -2.53
CA ASP A 163 8.89 -14.87 -2.91
C ASP A 163 9.80 -13.71 -2.47
N LEU A 164 9.64 -12.57 -3.15
CA LEU A 164 10.35 -11.36 -2.78
C LEU A 164 9.77 -10.81 -1.48
N ASN A 165 10.57 -10.74 -0.43
CA ASN A 165 10.20 -10.11 0.83
C ASN A 165 11.05 -8.87 1.08
N PHE A 166 10.44 -7.68 1.18
CA PHE A 166 11.19 -6.43 1.31
C PHE A 166 11.88 -6.24 2.66
N VAL A 167 11.39 -6.86 3.74
CA VAL A 167 12.07 -6.75 5.05
C VAL A 167 13.36 -7.58 5.11
N SER A 168 13.55 -8.53 4.18
CA SER A 168 14.78 -9.31 4.06
C SER A 168 16.00 -8.51 3.56
N TYR A 169 15.80 -7.30 3.03
CA TYR A 169 16.88 -6.42 2.57
C TYR A 169 17.53 -5.60 3.69
N TYR A 170 16.92 -5.56 4.88
CA TYR A 170 17.58 -4.98 6.04
C TYR A 170 18.71 -5.90 6.51
N SER A 171 19.81 -5.29 6.97
CA SER A 171 21.03 -6.03 7.33
C SER A 171 20.81 -6.95 8.54
N ASN A 172 19.89 -6.57 9.43
CA ASN A 172 19.53 -7.32 10.64
C ASN A 172 18.13 -6.91 11.16
N PRO A 173 17.54 -7.69 12.09
CA PRO A 173 16.25 -7.37 12.71
C PRO A 173 16.21 -6.00 13.40
N GLU A 174 17.30 -5.56 14.02
CA GLU A 174 17.36 -4.26 14.71
C GLU A 174 17.23 -3.08 13.73
N GLU A 175 17.85 -3.18 12.55
CA GLU A 175 17.68 -2.22 11.47
C GLU A 175 16.24 -2.23 10.95
N CYS A 176 15.66 -3.41 10.72
CA CYS A 176 14.26 -3.54 10.31
C CYS A 176 13.32 -2.87 11.32
N LEU A 177 13.50 -3.12 12.63
CA LEU A 177 12.71 -2.47 13.68
C LEU A 177 12.90 -0.96 13.64
N LYS A 178 14.14 -0.46 13.58
CA LYS A 178 14.44 0.97 13.51
C LYS A 178 13.73 1.64 12.33
N ARG A 179 13.71 0.99 11.16
CA ARG A 179 13.06 1.51 9.96
C ARG A 179 11.54 1.45 10.03
N LEU A 180 10.95 0.38 10.56
CA LEU A 180 9.51 0.33 10.85
C LEU A 180 9.08 1.43 11.83
N LYS A 181 9.88 1.68 12.88
CA LYS A 181 9.65 2.79 13.84
C LYS A 181 9.72 4.15 13.17
N PHE A 182 10.66 4.33 12.23
CA PHE A 182 10.78 5.57 11.45
C PHE A 182 9.55 5.80 10.55
N PHE A 183 9.08 4.76 9.84
CA PHE A 183 7.85 4.85 9.04
C PHE A 183 6.62 5.12 9.90
N LEU A 184 6.54 4.51 11.09
CA LEU A 184 5.48 4.77 12.06
C LEU A 184 5.50 6.22 12.55
N GLU A 185 6.66 6.72 12.98
CA GLU A 185 6.82 8.11 13.44
C GLU A 185 6.41 9.10 12.35
N LYS A 186 6.92 8.94 11.13
CA LYS A 186 6.55 9.79 9.98
C LYS A 186 5.07 9.70 9.65
N SER A 187 4.48 8.51 9.70
CA SER A 187 3.04 8.33 9.50
C SER A 187 2.21 9.08 10.55
N LEU A 188 2.61 9.05 11.82
CA LEU A 188 1.92 9.75 12.90
C LEU A 188 2.10 11.28 12.80
N GLU A 189 3.29 11.75 12.41
CA GLU A 189 3.57 13.17 12.19
C GLU A 189 2.68 13.75 11.07
N GLU A 190 2.68 13.10 9.91
CA GLU A 190 2.01 13.63 8.72
C GLU A 190 0.48 13.65 8.83
N VAL A 191 -0.12 12.65 9.49
CA VAL A 191 -1.58 12.61 9.67
C VAL A 191 -2.11 13.71 10.60
N ASN A 192 -1.28 14.26 11.49
CA ASN A 192 -1.68 15.36 12.37
C ASN A 192 -1.91 16.67 11.59
N CYS A 193 -1.34 16.78 10.40
CA CYS A 193 -1.54 17.94 9.52
C CYS A 193 -2.78 17.80 8.62
N LEU A 194 -3.48 16.66 8.64
CA LEU A 194 -4.65 16.42 7.82
C LEU A 194 -5.96 16.87 8.49
N PRO A 195 -6.96 17.31 7.71
CA PRO A 195 -8.33 17.42 8.19
C PRO A 195 -8.80 16.09 8.79
N ARG A 196 -9.55 16.13 9.90
CA ARG A 196 -10.03 14.92 10.60
C ARG A 196 -8.89 13.95 10.96
N SER A 197 -7.77 14.47 11.44
CA SER A 197 -6.57 13.71 11.85
C SER A 197 -6.86 12.45 12.67
N GLU A 198 -7.84 12.50 13.59
CA GLU A 198 -8.26 11.34 14.39
C GLU A 198 -8.64 10.11 13.56
N PHE A 199 -9.27 10.31 12.39
CA PHE A 199 -9.62 9.21 11.49
C PHE A 199 -8.38 8.60 10.84
N HIS A 200 -7.42 9.43 10.43
CA HIS A 200 -6.17 8.98 9.82
C HIS A 200 -5.25 8.30 10.85
N LEU A 201 -5.20 8.82 12.08
CA LEU A 201 -4.53 8.19 13.22
C LEU A 201 -5.12 6.80 13.50
N LEU A 202 -6.45 6.65 13.46
CA LEU A 202 -7.12 5.36 13.61
C LEU A 202 -6.69 4.36 12.53
N ILE A 203 -6.49 4.80 11.28
CA ILE A 203 -5.97 3.94 10.21
C ILE A 203 -4.56 3.45 10.54
N VAL A 204 -3.63 4.36 10.87
CA VAL A 204 -2.22 4.00 11.19
C VAL A 204 -2.16 3.03 12.36
N LYS A 205 -2.87 3.33 13.45
CA LYS A 205 -2.93 2.49 14.65
C LYS A 205 -3.64 1.16 14.40
N GLY A 206 -4.68 1.18 13.56
CA GLY A 206 -5.41 0.00 13.12
C GLY A 206 -4.54 -0.98 12.34
N LEU A 207 -3.67 -0.47 11.45
CA LEU A 207 -2.70 -1.30 10.72
C LEU A 207 -1.80 -2.08 11.69
N LEU A 208 -1.18 -1.37 12.65
CA LEU A 208 -0.35 -2.01 13.68
C LEU A 208 -1.13 -3.08 14.46
N ALA A 209 -2.31 -2.73 14.97
CA ALA A 209 -3.12 -3.66 15.75
C ALA A 209 -3.52 -4.90 14.93
N MET A 210 -3.94 -4.72 13.68
CA MET A 210 -4.40 -5.80 12.81
C MET A 210 -3.25 -6.74 12.44
N TYR A 211 -2.17 -6.21 11.86
CA TYR A 211 -1.04 -7.01 11.38
C TYR A 211 -0.27 -7.65 12.54
N LEU A 212 0.07 -6.88 13.59
CA LEU A 212 0.89 -7.40 14.68
C LEU A 212 0.13 -8.40 15.58
N SER A 213 -1.20 -8.43 15.52
CA SER A 213 -2.00 -9.45 16.22
C SER A 213 -1.98 -10.84 15.57
N ASP A 214 -1.40 -10.98 14.37
CA ASP A 214 -1.35 -12.26 13.69
C ASP A 214 -0.57 -13.32 14.50
N SER A 215 -1.00 -14.57 14.42
CA SER A 215 -0.30 -15.70 15.05
C SER A 215 1.10 -15.93 14.49
N LYS A 216 1.36 -15.49 13.24
CA LYS A 216 2.68 -15.54 12.60
C LYS A 216 3.74 -14.76 13.38
N VAL A 217 3.37 -13.65 14.03
CA VAL A 217 4.29 -12.83 14.84
C VAL A 217 4.88 -13.64 15.99
N GLU A 218 4.03 -14.32 16.75
CA GLU A 218 4.44 -15.13 17.89
C GLU A 218 5.25 -16.36 17.45
N ARG A 219 4.77 -17.05 16.40
CA ARG A 219 5.43 -18.26 15.87
C ARG A 219 6.83 -18.00 15.34
N GLN A 220 7.09 -16.79 14.85
CA GLN A 220 8.39 -16.39 14.31
C GLN A 220 9.29 -15.68 15.34
N GLY A 221 8.86 -15.56 16.61
CA GLY A 221 9.64 -14.90 17.65
C GLY A 221 9.72 -13.37 17.50
N LEU A 222 8.83 -12.78 16.71
CA LEU A 222 8.80 -11.34 16.41
C LEU A 222 8.08 -10.51 17.48
N SER A 223 7.59 -11.14 18.54
CA SER A 223 6.77 -10.52 19.59
C SER A 223 7.44 -9.30 20.24
N TYR A 224 8.75 -9.32 20.47
CA TYR A 224 9.43 -8.19 21.12
C TYR A 224 9.42 -6.93 20.23
N MET A 225 9.66 -7.09 18.93
CA MET A 225 9.60 -6.01 17.94
C MET A 225 8.18 -5.48 17.79
N ALA A 226 7.20 -6.40 17.72
CA ALA A 226 5.78 -6.03 17.67
C ALA A 226 5.37 -5.20 18.89
N TRP A 227 5.80 -5.59 20.10
CA TRP A 227 5.52 -4.84 21.31
C TRP A 227 6.19 -3.47 21.33
N ASP A 228 7.42 -3.35 20.83
CA ASP A 228 8.11 -2.04 20.74
C ASP A 228 7.36 -1.09 19.79
N LEU A 229 6.88 -1.58 18.63
CA LEU A 229 6.06 -0.80 17.70
C LEU A 229 4.71 -0.39 18.32
N ILE A 230 4.02 -1.32 19.01
CA ILE A 230 2.74 -1.03 19.68
C ILE A 230 2.93 0.03 20.79
N ASN A 231 4.01 -0.08 21.57
CA ASN A 231 4.33 0.87 22.63
C ASN A 231 4.61 2.27 22.08
N GLN A 232 5.35 2.37 20.98
CA GLN A 232 5.61 3.65 20.32
C GLN A 232 4.33 4.29 19.77
N ALA A 233 3.40 3.49 19.24
CA ALA A 233 2.17 3.99 18.64
C ALA A 233 1.15 4.54 19.66
N GLY A 234 1.26 4.14 20.92
CA GLY A 234 0.48 4.67 22.04
C GLY A 234 -0.40 3.65 22.77
N PRO A 235 -0.98 4.05 23.93
CA PRO A 235 -1.70 3.15 24.81
C PRO A 235 -3.02 2.63 24.23
N ASP A 236 -3.69 3.40 23.37
CA ASP A 236 -4.94 3.00 22.71
C ASP A 236 -4.75 1.82 21.74
N VAL A 237 -3.58 1.72 21.09
CA VAL A 237 -3.23 0.59 20.21
C VAL A 237 -3.24 -0.75 20.95
N HIS A 238 -2.96 -0.75 22.26
CA HIS A 238 -3.02 -1.97 23.06
C HIS A 238 -4.44 -2.55 23.12
N GLY A 239 -5.44 -1.69 23.24
CA GLY A 239 -6.84 -2.07 23.22
C GLY A 239 -7.24 -2.66 21.87
N MET A 240 -6.86 -1.96 20.79
CA MET A 240 -7.11 -2.40 19.41
C MET A 240 -6.43 -3.75 19.13
N TYR A 241 -5.19 -3.94 19.56
CA TYR A 241 -4.44 -5.18 19.41
C TYR A 241 -5.14 -6.35 20.12
N ARG A 242 -5.57 -6.15 21.38
CA ARG A 242 -6.31 -7.17 22.14
C ARG A 242 -7.64 -7.51 21.47
N PHE A 243 -8.33 -6.50 20.93
CA PHE A 243 -9.56 -6.70 20.17
C PHE A 243 -9.31 -7.51 18.90
N CYS A 244 -8.26 -7.21 18.14
CA CYS A 244 -7.89 -8.00 16.95
C CYS A 244 -7.53 -9.45 17.31
N LYS A 245 -6.79 -9.69 18.41
CA LYS A 245 -6.52 -11.05 18.92
C LYS A 245 -7.81 -11.80 19.27
N LEU A 246 -8.81 -11.12 19.86
CA LEU A 246 -10.11 -11.71 20.15
C LEU A 246 -10.84 -12.11 18.87
N LEU A 247 -10.94 -11.20 17.90
CA LEU A 247 -11.59 -11.46 16.61
C LEU A 247 -10.96 -12.62 15.85
N ARG A 248 -9.62 -12.74 15.88
CA ARG A 248 -8.90 -13.89 15.29
C ARG A 248 -9.21 -15.21 16.00
N ARG A 249 -9.32 -15.20 17.34
CA ARG A 249 -9.77 -16.39 18.11
C ARG A 249 -11.19 -16.81 17.75
N MET A 250 -12.04 -15.83 17.42
CA MET A 250 -13.40 -16.06 16.94
C MET A 250 -13.47 -16.41 15.44
N LYS A 251 -12.32 -16.45 14.73
CA LYS A 251 -12.23 -16.69 13.27
C LYS A 251 -13.01 -15.69 12.42
N VAL A 252 -13.08 -14.44 12.89
CA VAL A 252 -13.67 -13.30 12.15
C VAL A 252 -12.60 -12.56 11.34
N LEU A 253 -11.35 -12.56 11.84
CA LEU A 253 -10.13 -12.10 11.20
C LEU A 253 -9.14 -13.27 11.02
#